data_AF-A0A2E4YBZ0-F1
#
_entry.id   AF-A0A2E4YBZ0-F1
#
_cell.length_a   1.000
_cell.length_b   1.000
_cell.length_c   1.000
_cell.angle_alpha   90.00
_cell.angle_beta   90.00
_cell.angle_gamma   90.00
#
_symmetry.space_group_name_H-M   'P 1'
#
loop_
_entity.id
_entity.type
_entity.pdbx_description
1 polymer ?
#
loop_
_entity_poly.entity_id
_entity_poly.type
_entity_poly.pdbx_seq_one_letter_code
_entity_poly.pdbx_strand_id
1 'polypeptide(L)'
;MTDDKKPIWLLDAAPRIISHMNKDHSNSIVSALHAQHRIKDPDAKMEALEANGYYALSRGNRYFLAFEKTCSNPAEYKDELVKHARDYRAFELHS
;
A
#
# COMPACT_ATOMS: atom_id res chain seq x y z
N MET A 1 25.53 5.73 -7.74
CA MET A 1 25.47 5.17 -6.38
C MET A 1 24.13 5.59 -5.79
N THR A 2 23.20 4.67 -5.66
CA THR A 2 22.08 4.71 -4.71
C THR A 2 21.53 3.29 -4.69
N ASP A 3 22.23 2.43 -3.95
CA ASP A 3 21.64 1.20 -3.43
C ASP A 3 20.72 1.69 -2.30
N ASP A 4 19.49 2.06 -2.66
CA ASP A 4 18.41 2.37 -1.71
C ASP A 4 18.15 1.10 -0.90
N LYS A 5 18.97 0.89 0.13
CA LYS A 5 18.88 -0.27 1.03
C LYS A 5 17.55 -0.22 1.76
N LYS A 6 16.53 -0.79 1.12
CA LYS A 6 15.28 -1.15 1.79
C LYS A 6 15.65 -1.97 3.02
N PRO A 7 15.06 -1.67 4.18
CA PRO A 7 15.41 -2.38 5.38
C PRO A 7 15.06 -3.86 5.21
N ILE A 8 15.92 -4.74 5.73
CA ILE A 8 15.83 -6.19 5.48
C ILE A 8 14.47 -6.75 5.91
N TRP A 9 13.89 -6.25 7.01
CA TRP A 9 12.56 -6.65 7.46
C TRP A 9 11.47 -6.35 6.43
N LEU A 10 11.62 -5.28 5.63
CA LEU A 10 10.66 -4.91 4.59
C LEU A 10 10.77 -5.85 3.40
N LEU A 11 11.99 -6.21 3.01
CA LEU A 11 12.23 -7.19 1.94
C LEU A 11 11.67 -8.57 2.31
N ASP A 12 11.85 -8.99 3.56
CA ASP A 12 11.34 -10.27 4.08
C ASP A 12 9.79 -10.26 4.19
N ALA A 13 9.22 -9.16 4.69
CA ALA A 13 7.78 -9.06 4.90
C ALA A 13 6.99 -8.74 3.61
N ALA A 14 7.61 -8.11 2.61
CA ALA A 14 6.97 -7.65 1.38
C ALA A 14 6.12 -8.72 0.68
N PRO A 15 6.64 -9.90 0.29
CA PRO A 15 5.85 -10.87 -0.46
C PRO A 15 4.59 -11.32 0.31
N ARG A 16 4.73 -11.51 1.64
CA ARG A 16 3.62 -11.92 2.50
C ARG A 16 2.56 -10.82 2.64
N ILE A 17 2.99 -9.58 2.88
CA ILE A 17 2.08 -8.44 3.01
C ILE A 17 1.38 -8.15 1.69
N ILE A 18 2.12 -8.12 0.57
CA ILE A 18 1.56 -7.88 -0.76
C ILE A 18 0.49 -8.93 -1.09
N SER A 19 0.81 -10.21 -0.89
CA SER A 19 -0.14 -11.29 -1.16
C SER A 19 -1.39 -11.20 -0.29
N HIS A 20 -1.24 -10.91 1.00
CA HIS A 20 -2.35 -10.78 1.93
C HIS A 20 -3.23 -9.56 1.60
N MET A 21 -2.62 -8.40 1.36
CA MET A 21 -3.34 -7.17 1.03
C MET A 21 -4.09 -7.30 -0.29
N ASN A 22 -3.49 -7.92 -1.31
CA ASN A 22 -4.16 -8.14 -2.59
C ASN A 22 -5.32 -9.14 -2.52
N LYS A 23 -5.29 -10.08 -1.58
CA LYS A 23 -6.29 -11.15 -1.48
C LYS A 23 -7.44 -10.82 -0.55
N ASP A 24 -7.14 -10.31 0.64
CA ASP A 24 -8.12 -10.05 1.70
C ASP A 24 -8.53 -8.56 1.79
N HIS A 25 -7.70 -7.64 1.29
CA HIS A 25 -7.85 -6.21 1.52
C HIS A 25 -7.64 -5.35 0.26
N SER A 26 -8.01 -5.88 -0.92
CA SER A 26 -7.86 -5.17 -2.20
C SER A 26 -8.67 -3.87 -2.23
N ASN A 27 -9.85 -3.86 -1.63
CA ASN A 27 -10.68 -2.67 -1.43
C ASN A 27 -9.93 -1.51 -0.76
N SER A 28 -9.07 -1.80 0.22
CA SER A 28 -8.26 -0.78 0.90
C SER A 28 -7.23 -0.14 -0.04
N ILE A 29 -6.65 -0.92 -0.94
CA ILE A 29 -5.67 -0.43 -1.93
C ILE A 29 -6.36 0.50 -2.91
N VAL A 30 -7.54 0.09 -3.41
CA VAL A 30 -8.38 0.87 -4.33
C VAL A 30 -8.80 2.19 -3.68
N SER A 31 -9.20 2.15 -2.42
CA SER A 31 -9.65 3.34 -1.67
C SER A 31 -8.52 4.34 -1.47
N ALA A 32 -7.34 3.86 -1.10
CA ALA A 32 -6.14 4.70 -0.96
C ALA A 32 -5.72 5.32 -2.30
N LEU A 33 -5.76 4.54 -3.39
CA LEU A 33 -5.50 5.01 -4.75
C LEU A 33 -6.49 6.10 -5.18
N HIS A 34 -7.77 5.90 -4.89
CA HIS A 34 -8.81 6.89 -5.17
C HIS A 34 -8.63 8.14 -4.31
N ALA A 35 -8.28 8.02 -3.04
CA ALA A 35 -8.11 9.17 -2.16
C ALA A 35 -6.89 10.03 -2.52
N GLN A 36 -5.72 9.40 -2.75
CA GLN A 36 -4.48 10.14 -3.02
C GLN A 36 -4.35 10.58 -4.48
N HIS A 37 -4.71 9.73 -5.44
CA HIS A 37 -4.52 9.98 -6.88
C HIS A 37 -5.81 10.27 -7.63
N ARG A 38 -6.98 10.19 -6.98
CA ARG A 38 -8.32 10.32 -7.61
C ARG A 38 -8.56 9.29 -8.72
N ILE A 39 -7.88 8.14 -8.66
CA ILE A 39 -8.01 7.05 -9.61
C ILE A 39 -8.95 5.99 -9.05
N LYS A 40 -10.04 5.74 -9.77
CA LYS A 40 -11.02 4.69 -9.45
C LYS A 40 -10.71 3.45 -10.28
N ASP A 41 -9.89 2.56 -9.74
CA ASP A 41 -9.50 1.32 -10.40
C ASP A 41 -9.72 0.15 -9.45
N PRO A 42 -10.83 -0.62 -9.59
CA PRO A 42 -11.15 -1.72 -8.67
C PRO A 42 -10.18 -2.90 -8.79
N ASP A 43 -9.43 -2.99 -9.90
CA ASP A 43 -8.38 -3.98 -10.16
C ASP A 43 -7.01 -3.56 -9.60
N ALA A 44 -6.92 -2.41 -8.91
CA ALA A 44 -5.68 -1.94 -8.34
C ALA A 44 -5.12 -2.94 -7.32
N LYS A 45 -3.83 -3.24 -7.44
CA LYS A 45 -3.13 -4.20 -6.58
C LYS A 45 -1.81 -3.66 -6.09
N MET A 46 -1.43 -4.01 -4.88
CA MET A 46 -0.12 -3.72 -4.31
C MET A 46 0.95 -4.50 -5.08
N GLU A 47 2.03 -3.83 -5.46
CA GLU A 47 3.14 -4.40 -6.23
C GLU A 47 4.46 -4.41 -5.45
N ALA A 48 4.75 -3.33 -4.71
CA ALA A 48 5.99 -3.20 -3.95
C ALA A 48 5.77 -2.40 -2.68
N LEU A 49 6.58 -2.68 -1.65
CA LEU A 49 6.57 -1.91 -0.41
C LEU A 49 7.77 -0.95 -0.32
N GLU A 50 7.57 0.14 0.41
CA GLU A 50 8.57 1.14 0.80
C GLU A 50 8.45 1.37 2.32
N ALA A 51 9.49 1.86 3.00
CA ALA A 51 9.39 2.06 4.45
C ALA A 51 8.32 3.12 4.83
N ASN A 52 8.05 4.06 3.94
CA ASN A 52 7.11 5.17 4.09
C ASN A 52 5.85 5.01 3.23
N GLY A 53 5.54 3.82 2.72
CA GLY A 53 4.37 3.63 1.86
C GLY A 53 4.45 2.35 1.01
N TYR A 54 3.71 2.33 -0.09
CA TYR A 54 3.74 1.22 -1.05
C TYR A 54 3.38 1.67 -2.45
N TYR A 55 3.73 0.86 -3.44
CA TYR A 55 3.33 1.04 -4.83
C TYR A 55 2.13 0.16 -5.14
N ALA A 56 1.07 0.78 -5.68
CA ALA A 56 -0.05 0.08 -6.29
C ALA A 56 0.06 0.12 -7.82
N LEU A 57 -0.17 -1.00 -8.47
CA LEU A 57 -0.33 -1.13 -9.91
C LEU A 57 -1.82 -0.96 -10.26
N SER A 58 -2.12 0.01 -11.11
CA SER A 58 -3.45 0.26 -11.68
C SER A 58 -3.31 0.47 -13.18
N ARG A 59 -4.03 -0.32 -13.99
CA ARG A 59 -4.00 -0.27 -15.46
C ARG A 59 -2.59 -0.28 -16.07
N GLY A 60 -1.68 -1.05 -15.48
CA GLY A 60 -0.28 -1.15 -15.92
C GLY A 60 0.64 0.01 -15.50
N ASN A 61 0.12 0.99 -14.76
CA ASN A 61 0.89 2.09 -14.21
C ASN A 61 1.06 1.94 -12.69
N ARG A 62 2.24 2.30 -12.17
CA ARG A 62 2.51 2.28 -10.73
C ARG A 62 2.24 3.63 -10.11
N TYR A 63 1.55 3.62 -8.97
CA TYR A 63 1.23 4.79 -8.17
C TYR A 63 1.77 4.60 -6.77
N PHE A 64 2.51 5.58 -6.27
CA PHE A 64 3.02 5.56 -4.91
C PHE A 64 1.97 6.05 -3.92
N LEU A 65 1.67 5.24 -2.92
CA LEU A 65 0.75 5.51 -1.83
C LEU A 65 1.57 5.76 -0.58
N ALA A 66 1.67 7.03 -0.21
CA ALA A 66 2.51 7.47 0.89
C ALA A 66 1.78 7.30 2.22
N PHE A 67 2.49 6.78 3.22
CA PHE A 67 2.07 6.82 4.61
C PHE A 67 2.39 8.16 5.25
N GLU A 68 1.73 8.46 6.37
CA GLU A 68 2.02 9.64 7.17
C GLU A 68 3.39 9.56 7.87
N LYS A 69 3.90 8.34 8.11
CA LYS A 69 5.19 8.12 8.74
C LYS A 69 6.02 7.02 8.05
N THR A 70 7.33 7.12 8.19
CA THR A 70 8.26 6.06 7.84
C THR A 70 8.25 5.00 8.94
N CYS A 71 7.87 3.78 8.58
CA CYS A 71 7.87 2.63 9.47
C CYS A 71 9.29 2.07 9.60
N SER A 72 9.69 1.70 10.81
CA SER A 72 11.01 1.11 11.08
C SER A 72 10.95 -0.40 11.31
N ASN A 73 9.75 -0.98 11.40
CA ASN A 73 9.53 -2.40 11.64
C ASN A 73 8.18 -2.86 11.03
N PRO A 74 7.96 -4.17 10.84
CA PRO A 74 6.74 -4.67 10.21
C PRO A 74 5.48 -4.56 11.07
N ALA A 75 5.60 -4.37 12.39
CA ALA A 75 4.44 -4.13 13.25
C ALA A 75 3.89 -2.71 13.03
N GLU A 76 4.77 -1.70 13.01
CA GLU A 76 4.41 -0.32 12.64
C GLU A 76 3.83 -0.25 11.23
N TYR A 77 4.41 -1.00 10.29
CA TYR A 77 3.91 -1.04 8.91
C TYR A 77 2.48 -1.54 8.83
N LYS A 78 2.16 -2.60 9.57
CA LYS A 78 0.79 -3.14 9.64
C LYS A 78 -0.17 -2.18 10.33
N ASP A 79 0.26 -1.56 11.42
CA ASP A 79 -0.55 -0.57 12.13
C ASP A 79 -0.89 0.61 11.21
N GLU A 80 0.10 1.11 10.47
CA GLU A 80 -0.09 2.19 9.51
C GLU A 80 -0.97 1.75 8.34
N LEU A 81 -0.83 0.52 7.82
CA LEU A 81 -1.75 -0.04 6.81
C LEU A 81 -3.20 -0.06 7.31
N VAL A 82 -3.43 -0.53 8.54
CA VAL A 82 -4.77 -0.59 9.14
C VAL A 82 -5.34 0.82 9.32
N LYS A 83 -4.50 1.75 9.78
CA LYS A 83 -4.89 3.16 9.90
C LYS A 83 -5.23 3.77 8.54
N HIS A 84 -4.36 3.58 7.55
CA HIS A 84 -4.57 3.98 6.16
C HIS A 84 -5.89 3.44 5.60
N ALA A 85 -6.18 2.15 5.81
CA ALA A 85 -7.44 1.52 5.41
C ALA A 85 -8.66 2.19 6.07
N ARG A 86 -8.55 2.54 7.36
CA ARG A 86 -9.62 3.20 8.11
C ARG A 86 -9.83 4.65 7.67
N ASP A 87 -8.76 5.40 7.47
CA ASP A 87 -8.81 6.79 7.01
C ASP A 87 -9.43 6.89 5.62
N TYR A 88 -9.10 5.94 4.73
CA TYR A 88 -9.64 5.91 3.37
C TYR A 88 -10.91 5.08 3.22
N ARG A 89 -11.47 4.55 4.31
CA ARG A 89 -12.73 3.80 4.28
C ARG A 89 -13.88 4.61 3.66
N ALA A 90 -13.87 5.94 3.85
CA ALA A 90 -14.84 6.84 3.24
C ALA A 90 -14.74 6.93 1.69
N PHE A 91 -13.62 6.51 1.13
CA PHE A 91 -13.34 6.50 -0.31
C PHE A 91 -13.51 5.10 -0.94
N GLU A 92 -13.99 4.12 -0.16
CA GLU A 92 -14.39 2.81 -0.67
C GLU A 92 -15.38 3.01 -1.82
N LEU A 93 -15.03 2.43 -2.97
CA LEU A 93 -15.92 2.40 -4.12
C LEU A 93 -16.99 1.35 -3.83
N HIS A 94 -18.13 1.80 -3.31
CA HIS A 94 -19.35 1.01 -3.37
C HIS A 94 -19.83 0.99 -4.81
N SER A 95 -19.84 -0.21 -5.39
CA SER A 95 -20.57 -0.52 -6.62
C SER A 95 -22.09 -0.45 -6.37
#